data_AF-A0A0Q4KDQ0-F1
#
_entry.id   AF-A0A0Q4KDQ0-F1
#
_cell.length_a   1.000
_cell.length_b   1.000
_cell.length_c   1.000
_cell.angle_alpha   90.00
_cell.angle_beta   90.00
_cell.angle_gamma   90.00
#
_symmetry.space_group_name_H-M   'P 1'
#
loop_
_entity.id
_entity.type
_entity.pdbx_description
1 polymer ?
#
loop_
_entity_poly.entity_id
_entity_poly.type
_entity_poly.pdbx_seq_one_letter_code
_entity_poly.pdbx_strand_id
1 'polypeptide(L)' 'MKRFLVSYRLDGNEWNIEVPADDQSDAERRVRQLAFGKVRGEIVAKVPGQFGPIAALVAFVRNQFTRGQKV' A
#
# COMPACT_ATOMS: atom_id res chain seq x y z
N MET A 1 -1.34 -13.52 -8.74
CA MET A 1 -2.21 -12.36 -8.43
C MET A 1 -1.65 -11.65 -7.20
N LYS A 2 -1.34 -10.37 -7.32
CA LYS A 2 -0.76 -9.56 -6.24
C LYS A 2 -1.87 -8.79 -5.51
N ARG A 3 -1.55 -8.22 -4.35
CA ARG A 3 -2.48 -7.37 -3.60
C ARG A 3 -1.91 -5.96 -3.48
N PHE A 4 -2.71 -4.96 -3.77
CA PHE A 4 -2.34 -3.57 -3.66
C PHE A 4 -3.15 -2.88 -2.57
N LEU A 5 -2.47 -2.05 -1.78
CA LEU A 5 -3.11 -1.21 -0.79
C LEU A 5 -3.64 0.04 -1.47
N VAL A 6 -4.93 0.31 -1.26
CA VAL A 6 -5.62 1.48 -1.78
C VAL A 6 -6.17 2.27 -0.62
N SER A 7 -5.85 3.56 -0.57
CA SER A 7 -6.43 4.47 0.40
C SER A 7 -7.42 5.39 -0.30
N TYR A 8 -8.61 5.57 0.25
CA TYR A 8 -9.57 6.58 -0.23
C TYR A 8 -10.17 7.33 0.96
N ARG A 9 -10.65 8.56 0.70
CA ARG A 9 -11.26 9.40 1.74
C ARG A 9 -12.74 9.59 1.44
N LEU A 10 -13.58 9.34 2.43
CA LEU A 10 -15.03 9.50 2.34
C LEU A 10 -15.53 10.08 3.68
N ASP A 11 -16.30 11.16 3.63
CA ASP A 11 -16.87 11.86 4.80
C ASP A 11 -15.84 12.18 5.88
N GLY A 12 -14.67 12.68 5.46
CA GLY A 12 -13.55 13.02 6.36
C GLY A 12 -12.76 11.82 6.89
N ASN A 13 -13.24 10.60 6.70
CA ASN A 13 -12.58 9.37 7.13
C ASN A 13 -11.67 8.79 6.05
N GLU A 14 -10.51 8.27 6.44
CA GLU A 14 -9.60 7.54 5.55
C GLU A 14 -9.80 6.04 5.68
N TRP A 15 -10.07 5.40 4.55
CA TRP A 15 -10.30 3.97 4.42
C TRP A 15 -9.16 3.33 3.64
N ASN A 16 -8.76 2.14 4.07
CA ASN A 16 -7.70 1.36 3.44
C ASN A 16 -8.27 0.01 3.03
N ILE A 17 -8.22 -0.30 1.74
CA ILE A 17 -8.74 -1.55 1.18
C ILE A 17 -7.66 -2.27 0.37
N GLU A 18 -7.80 -3.59 0.28
CA GLU A 18 -6.94 -4.44 -0.54
C GLU A 18 -7.61 -4.69 -1.87
N VAL A 19 -6.92 -4.35 -2.96
CA VAL A 19 -7.38 -4.64 -4.32
C VAL A 19 -6.47 -5.72 -4.92
N PRO A 20 -7.01 -6.89 -5.32
CA PRO A 20 -6.25 -7.84 -6.10
C PRO A 20 -6.02 -7.27 -7.50
N ALA A 21 -4.78 -7.31 -7.99
CA ALA A 21 -4.40 -6.89 -9.34
C ALA A 21 -3.15 -7.64 -9.79
N ASP A 22 -2.91 -7.70 -11.09
CA ASP A 22 -1.75 -8.42 -11.62
C ASP A 22 -0.47 -7.58 -11.57
N ASP A 23 -0.61 -6.27 -11.76
CA ASP A 23 0.47 -5.29 -11.69
C ASP A 23 -0.04 -3.93 -11.19
N GLN A 24 0.89 -2.98 -11.01
CA GLN A 24 0.57 -1.65 -10.50
C GLN A 24 -0.36 -0.86 -11.45
N SER A 25 -0.20 -1.03 -12.77
CA SER A 25 -1.02 -0.31 -13.76
C SER A 25 -2.47 -0.82 -13.75
N ASP A 26 -2.67 -2.12 -13.57
CA ASP A 26 -3.98 -2.74 -13.38
C ASP A 26 -4.62 -2.27 -12.06
N ALA A 27 -3.84 -2.20 -10.97
CA ALA A 27 -4.31 -1.66 -9.70
C ALA A 27 -4.77 -0.22 -9.85
N GLU A 28 -3.99 0.65 -10.49
CA GLU A 28 -4.34 2.04 -10.74
C GLU A 28 -5.60 2.18 -11.61
N ARG A 29 -5.73 1.35 -12.66
CA ARG A 29 -6.92 1.33 -13.51
C ARG A 29 -8.18 0.97 -12.73
N ARG A 30 -8.10 -0.03 -11.83
CA ARG A 30 -9.22 -0.41 -10.95
C ARG A 30 -9.55 0.69 -9.95
N VAL A 31 -8.53 1.33 -9.37
CA VAL A 31 -8.72 2.42 -8.39
C VAL A 31 -9.31 3.69 -9.00
N ARG A 32 -9.08 3.97 -10.30
CA ARG A 32 -9.75 5.09 -10.98
C ARG A 32 -11.28 5.00 -10.95
N GLN A 33 -11.85 3.81 -10.73
CA GLN A 33 -13.29 3.63 -10.56
C GLN A 33 -13.77 4.03 -9.14
N LEU A 34 -12.87 4.06 -8.17
CA LEU A 34 -13.13 4.56 -6.82
C LEU A 34 -12.87 6.07 -6.77
N ALA A 35 -13.92 6.85 -6.53
CA ALA A 35 -13.78 8.28 -6.36
C ALA A 35 -12.73 8.58 -5.26
N PHE A 36 -11.71 9.36 -5.61
CA PHE A 36 -10.63 9.80 -4.71
C PHE A 36 -9.72 8.69 -4.14
N GLY A 37 -9.71 7.49 -4.74
CA GLY A 37 -8.78 6.42 -4.36
C GLY A 37 -7.35 6.67 -4.85
N LYS A 38 -6.36 6.31 -4.02
CA LYS A 38 -4.93 6.30 -4.35
C LYS A 38 -4.31 4.94 -4.08
N VAL A 39 -3.61 4.38 -5.06
CA VAL A 39 -2.77 3.19 -4.86
C VAL A 39 -1.54 3.61 -4.05
N ARG A 40 -1.33 2.95 -2.91
CA ARG A 40 -0.16 3.17 -2.04
C ARG A 40 1.01 2.25 -2.39
N GLY A 41 0.72 1.08 -2.97
CA GLY A 41 1.72 0.11 -3.41
C GLY A 41 1.29 -1.33 -3.19
N GLU A 42 2.18 -2.25 -3.50
CA GLU A 42 1.98 -3.69 -3.31
C GLU A 42 2.12 -4.08 -1.82
N ILE A 43 1.19 -4.90 -1.33
CA ILE A 43 1.22 -5.48 0.01
C ILE A 43 2.15 -6.69 -0.02
N VAL A 44 3.34 -6.52 0.56
CA VAL A 44 4.35 -7.59 0.63
C VAL A 44 4.20 -8.49 1.85
N ALA A 45 3.56 -8.01 2.92
CA ALA A 45 3.37 -8.74 4.16
C ALA A 45 2.17 -8.19 4.96
N LYS A 46 1.55 -9.06 5.76
CA LYS A 46 0.56 -8.69 6.78
C LYS A 46 1.13 -9.04 8.14
N VAL A 47 1.20 -8.05 9.03
CA VAL A 47 1.80 -8.25 10.35
C VAL A 47 0.72 -8.07 11.42
N PRO A 48 0.56 -9.03 12.35
CA PRO A 48 -0.31 -8.86 13.51
C PRO A 48 0.07 -7.60 14.31
N GLY A 49 -0.92 -6.85 14.79
CA GLY A 49 -0.70 -5.55 15.43
C GLY A 49 0.26 -5.59 16.63
N GLN A 50 0.33 -6.71 17.35
CA GLN A 50 1.29 -6.93 18.46
C GLN A 50 2.76 -6.77 18.04
N PHE A 51 3.09 -7.00 16.77
CA PHE A 51 4.44 -6.82 16.22
C PHE A 51 4.61 -5.48 15.50
N GLY A 52 3.67 -4.54 15.63
CA GLY A 52 3.67 -3.24 14.97
C GLY A 52 4.98 -2.44 15.12
N PRO A 53 5.56 -2.32 16.33
CA PRO A 53 6.83 -1.60 16.51
C PRO A 53 7.99 -2.23 15.73
N ILE A 54 8.06 -3.57 15.69
CA ILE A 54 9.11 -4.30 14.96
C ILE A 54 8.88 -4.15 13.45
N ALA A 55 7.64 -4.27 12.98
CA ALA A 55 7.28 -4.07 11.59
C ALA A 55 7.64 -2.66 11.10
N ALA A 56 7.41 -1.64 11.94
CA ALA A 56 7.79 -0.26 11.65
C ALA A 56 9.30 -0.10 11.50
N LEU A 57 10.09 -0.71 12.40
CA LEU A 57 11.56 -0.69 12.31
C LEU A 57 12.06 -1.37 11.03
N VAL A 58 11.54 -2.57 10.72
CA VAL A 58 11.91 -3.31 9.50
C VAL A 58 11.54 -2.51 8.25
N ALA A 59 10.34 -1.93 8.21
CA ALA A 59 9.92 -1.08 7.10
C ALA A 59 10.80 0.16 6.96
N PHE A 60 11.18 0.80 8.06
CA PHE A 60 12.10 1.94 8.06
C PHE A 60 13.47 1.56 7.47
N VAL A 61 14.07 0.48 7.97
CA VAL A 61 15.37 -0.02 7.49
C VAL A 61 15.29 -0.35 6.00
N ARG A 62 14.29 -1.15 5.59
CA ARG A 62 14.06 -1.50 4.18
C ARG A 62 13.96 -0.25 3.31
N ASN A 63 13.11 0.70 3.71
CA ASN A 63 12.86 1.92 2.94
C ASN A 63 14.12 2.77 2.81
N GLN A 64 15.01 2.75 3.80
CA GLN A 64 16.26 3.49 3.74
C GLN A 64 17.25 2.90 2.73
N PHE A 65 17.30 1.57 2.59
CA PHE A 65 18.07 0.91 1.54
C PHE A 65 17.41 1.04 0.15
N THR A 66 16.08 0.99 0.06
CA THR A 66 15.37 1.14 -1.21
C THR A 66 15.33 2.58 -1.72
N ARG A 67 15.39 3.59 -0.84
CA ARG A 67 15.47 5.02 -1.23
C ARG A 67 16.75 5.37 -2.00
N GLY A 68 17.82 4.60 -1.85
CA GLY A 68 19.07 4.78 -2.58
C GLY A 68 19.04 4.30 -4.04
N GLN A 69 17.96 3.63 -4.48
CA GLN A 69 17.83 3.03 -5.81
C GLN A 69 16.94 3.85 -6.77
N LYS A 70 16.86 5.17 -6.55
CA LYS A 70 16.36 6.13 -7.55
C LYS A 70 17.53 6.99 -8.01
N VAL A 71 18.25 6.51 -9.03
CA VAL A 71 18.98 7.32 -10.00
C VAL A 71 18.31 7.08 -11.34
#